data_AF-A0A396FS76-F1
#
_entry.id   AF-A0A396FS76-F1
#
_cell.length_a   1.000
_cell.length_b   1.000
_cell.length_c   1.000
_cell.angle_alpha   90.00
_cell.angle_beta   90.00
_cell.angle_gamma   90.00
#
_symmetry.space_group_name_H-M   'P 1'
#
loop_
_entity.id
_entity.type
_entity.pdbx_description
1 polymer ?
#
loop_
_entity_poly.entity_id
_entity_poly.type
_entity_poly.pdbx_seq_one_letter_code
_entity_poly.pdbx_strand_id
1 'polypeptide(L)'
;MLWFNQIFPLLFIFTILSNLIISTNVLQNIPQKHIMLFTYIIGIIFGFPIGAKLTADFCSKGYIDKNHREILSALANHFSLPFIITYALSEQLNICSHYSIYLVSLYLPSAIGMIAMLSINKNRSLKQKIPAQGFKLNMQIVDAGIMKGFETLIKLCGYIVLFSIVSRIPQTIAQKADCSMPLSADIIGAFFETTNGIGIVCGLCIPRTLSIVLCIALLSFGGVSCMVQTKSIFRDTGFRLYRYILLKAAMSILSCLLCIILFCILI
;
A
#
# COMPACT_ATOMS: atom_id res chain seq x y z
N MET A 1 -9.76 -7.34 16.37
CA MET A 1 -8.97 -8.46 16.95
C MET A 1 -7.87 -8.94 16.00
N LEU A 2 -8.17 -9.32 14.75
CA LEU A 2 -7.19 -9.90 13.80
C LEU A 2 -5.98 -8.98 13.51
N TRP A 3 -6.22 -7.68 13.31
CA TRP A 3 -5.14 -6.71 13.08
C TRP A 3 -4.14 -6.63 14.25
N PHE A 4 -4.63 -6.54 15.49
CA PHE A 4 -3.75 -6.41 16.67
C PHE A 4 -3.03 -7.72 17.00
N ASN A 5 -3.71 -8.87 16.85
CA ASN A 5 -3.15 -10.16 17.27
C ASN A 5 -2.19 -10.77 16.23
N GLN A 6 -2.37 -10.49 14.94
CA GLN A 6 -1.61 -11.13 13.87
C GLN A 6 -0.83 -10.14 12.99
N ILE A 7 -1.45 -9.02 12.62
CA ILE A 7 -0.84 -8.07 11.68
C ILE A 7 0.17 -7.17 12.40
N PHE A 8 -0.18 -6.63 13.57
CA PHE A 8 0.65 -5.69 14.32
C PHE A 8 2.03 -6.27 14.71
N PRO A 9 2.14 -7.47 15.33
CA PRO A 9 3.44 -8.00 15.74
C PRO A 9 4.35 -8.23 14.54
N LEU A 10 3.77 -8.71 13.44
CA LEU A 10 4.49 -9.01 12.22
C LEU A 10 5.03 -7.73 11.54
N LEU A 11 4.18 -6.71 11.38
CA LEU A 11 4.59 -5.41 10.83
C LEU A 11 5.64 -4.74 11.72
N PHE A 12 5.48 -4.85 13.05
CA PHE A 12 6.40 -4.26 14.00
C PHE A 12 7.80 -4.87 13.91
N ILE A 13 7.90 -6.19 14.02
CA ILE A 13 9.17 -6.92 13.90
C ILE A 13 9.82 -6.64 12.55
N PHE A 14 9.04 -6.65 11.46
CA PHE A 14 9.55 -6.33 10.13
C PHE A 14 10.11 -4.90 10.05
N THR A 15 9.42 -3.93 10.65
CA THR A 15 9.86 -2.53 10.63
C THR A 15 11.17 -2.36 11.40
N ILE A 16 11.33 -3.05 12.52
CA ILE A 16 12.59 -3.09 13.28
C ILE A 16 13.71 -3.71 12.44
N LEU A 17 13.49 -4.91 11.90
CA LEU A 17 14.49 -5.64 11.12
C LEU A 17 14.92 -4.85 9.87
N SER A 18 13.97 -4.26 9.15
CA SER A 18 14.30 -3.41 8.00
C SER A 18 15.12 -2.19 8.40
N ASN A 19 14.81 -1.53 9.51
CA ASN A 19 15.61 -0.42 10.03
C ASN A 19 17.03 -0.86 10.39
N LEU A 20 17.18 -2.03 11.01
CA LEU A 20 18.49 -2.61 11.35
C LEU A 20 19.32 -2.91 10.10
N ILE A 21 18.75 -3.60 9.10
CA ILE A 21 19.43 -3.91 7.83
C ILE A 21 19.88 -2.63 7.12
N ILE A 22 19.02 -1.62 7.09
CA ILE A 22 19.30 -0.33 6.42
C ILE A 22 20.35 0.49 7.19
N SER A 23 20.41 0.35 8.51
CA SER A 23 21.39 1.05 9.34
C SER A 23 22.80 0.44 9.28
N THR A 24 22.90 -0.86 9.00
CA THR A 24 24.15 -1.65 9.04
C THR A 24 24.88 -1.70 7.69
N ASN A 25 24.39 -0.98 6.68
CA ASN A 25 24.98 -0.85 5.33
C ASN A 25 25.22 -2.17 4.56
N VAL A 26 24.62 -3.28 5.00
CA VAL A 26 24.79 -4.61 4.39
C VAL A 26 24.40 -4.65 2.90
N LEU A 27 23.54 -3.72 2.47
CA LEU A 27 23.00 -3.65 1.11
C LEU A 27 23.90 -2.87 0.12
N GLN A 28 25.06 -2.36 0.53
CA GLN A 28 25.91 -1.49 -0.31
C GLN A 28 26.34 -2.12 -1.65
N ASN A 29 26.58 -3.43 -1.65
CA ASN A 29 27.01 -4.13 -2.86
C ASN A 29 25.85 -4.75 -3.66
N ILE A 30 24.62 -4.59 -3.18
CA ILE A 30 23.45 -5.16 -3.87
C ILE A 30 23.01 -4.21 -4.98
N PRO A 31 22.86 -4.69 -6.23
CA PRO A 31 22.37 -3.85 -7.32
C PRO A 31 20.99 -3.27 -7.01
N GLN A 32 20.79 -2.00 -7.37
CA GLN A 32 19.55 -1.26 -7.13
C GLN A 32 18.30 -2.05 -7.56
N LYS A 33 18.35 -2.78 -8.67
CA LYS A 33 17.25 -3.62 -9.17
C LYS A 33 16.74 -4.63 -8.15
N HIS A 34 17.65 -5.31 -7.44
CA HIS A 34 17.27 -6.30 -6.44
C HIS A 34 16.68 -5.64 -5.20
N ILE A 35 17.18 -4.46 -4.81
CA ILE A 35 16.62 -3.69 -3.70
C ILE A 35 15.21 -3.19 -4.04
N MET A 36 15.00 -2.73 -5.28
CA MET A 36 13.67 -2.35 -5.77
C MET A 36 12.71 -3.54 -5.79
N LEU A 37 13.15 -4.71 -6.30
CA LEU A 37 12.33 -5.93 -6.32
C LEU A 37 12.01 -6.43 -4.92
N PHE A 38 12.98 -6.40 -4.02
CA PHE A 38 12.79 -6.70 -2.60
C PHE A 38 11.73 -5.76 -2.00
N THR A 39 11.84 -4.45 -2.24
CA THR A 39 10.85 -3.46 -1.77
C THR A 39 9.44 -3.78 -2.26
N TYR A 40 9.31 -4.15 -3.54
CA TYR A 40 8.04 -4.53 -4.14
C TYR A 40 7.43 -5.79 -3.49
N ILE A 41 8.21 -6.86 -3.34
CA ILE A 41 7.77 -8.13 -2.76
C ILE A 41 7.33 -7.94 -1.30
N ILE A 42 8.14 -7.24 -0.49
CA ILE A 42 7.77 -6.91 0.88
C ILE A 42 6.50 -6.07 0.92
N GLY A 43 6.37 -5.12 0.00
CA GLY A 43 5.18 -4.32 -0.18
C GLY A 43 3.90 -5.14 -0.36
N ILE A 44 3.95 -6.23 -1.13
CA ILE A 44 2.82 -7.16 -1.31
C ILE A 44 2.52 -7.94 -0.02
N ILE A 45 3.57 -8.44 0.64
CA ILE A 45 3.42 -9.31 1.82
C ILE A 45 2.85 -8.54 3.01
N PHE A 46 3.42 -7.36 3.30
CA PHE A 46 3.13 -6.60 4.51
C PHE A 46 2.20 -5.41 4.27
N GLY A 47 2.09 -4.93 3.04
CA GLY A 47 1.16 -3.89 2.66
C GLY A 47 1.47 -2.50 3.20
N PHE A 48 0.43 -1.67 3.31
CA PHE A 48 0.52 -0.31 3.81
C PHE A 48 0.97 -0.24 5.29
N PRO A 49 1.88 0.68 5.66
CA PRO A 49 2.63 1.59 4.79
C PRO A 49 4.04 1.08 4.46
N ILE A 50 4.32 -0.21 4.67
CA ILE A 50 5.68 -0.77 4.64
C ILE A 50 6.36 -0.58 3.28
N GLY A 51 5.63 -0.75 2.18
CA GLY A 51 6.18 -0.56 0.83
C GLY A 51 6.67 0.89 0.61
N ALA A 52 5.88 1.88 1.02
CA ALA A 52 6.28 3.29 0.97
C ALA A 52 7.45 3.61 1.91
N LYS A 53 7.40 3.10 3.15
CA LYS A 53 8.45 3.29 4.16
C LYS A 53 9.80 2.75 3.68
N LEU A 54 9.83 1.52 3.16
CA LEU A 54 11.07 0.96 2.60
C LEU A 54 11.60 1.77 1.42
N THR A 55 10.71 2.19 0.53
CA THR A 55 11.08 3.07 -0.59
C THR A 55 11.70 4.37 -0.06
N ALA A 56 11.13 4.99 0.97
CA ALA A 56 11.66 6.19 1.60
C ALA A 56 13.05 5.98 2.20
N ASP A 57 13.22 4.91 2.97
CA ASP A 57 14.48 4.61 3.64
C ASP A 57 15.59 4.29 2.63
N PHE A 58 15.32 3.44 1.65
CA PHE A 58 16.31 3.09 0.61
C PHE A 58 16.68 4.30 -0.25
N CYS A 59 15.74 5.20 -0.56
CA CYS A 59 16.06 6.47 -1.21
C CYS A 59 16.88 7.41 -0.31
N SER A 60 16.60 7.45 1.00
CA SER A 60 17.33 8.30 1.95
C SER A 60 18.79 7.88 2.09
N LYS A 61 19.05 6.57 2.04
CA LYS A 61 20.38 5.95 2.09
C LYS A 61 21.09 5.87 0.73
N GLY A 62 20.46 6.34 -0.35
CA GLY A 62 21.06 6.32 -1.67
C GLY A 62 21.13 4.94 -2.34
N TYR A 63 20.41 3.95 -1.83
CA TYR A 63 20.30 2.61 -2.46
C TYR A 63 19.37 2.63 -3.67
N ILE A 64 18.39 3.53 -3.69
CA ILE A 64 17.45 3.73 -4.80
C ILE A 64 17.50 5.19 -5.21
N ASP A 65 17.67 5.45 -6.51
CA ASP A 65 17.65 6.79 -7.06
C ASP A 65 16.31 7.48 -6.74
N LYS A 66 16.38 8.72 -6.23
CA LYS A 66 15.21 9.52 -5.82
C LYS A 66 14.19 9.70 -6.94
N ASN A 67 14.59 9.60 -8.22
CA ASN A 67 13.71 9.67 -9.38
C ASN A 67 12.69 8.51 -9.44
N HIS A 68 12.98 7.37 -8.80
CA HIS A 68 12.08 6.22 -8.77
C HIS A 68 11.13 6.24 -7.57
N ARG A 69 11.27 7.21 -6.66
CA ARG A 69 10.56 7.21 -5.38
C ARG A 69 9.04 7.17 -5.54
N GLU A 70 8.46 8.06 -6.35
CA GLU A 70 7.01 8.11 -6.52
C GLU A 70 6.48 6.85 -7.22
N ILE A 71 7.20 6.38 -8.25
CA ILE A 71 6.81 5.21 -9.05
C ILE A 71 6.89 3.94 -8.20
N LEU A 72 8.05 3.66 -7.60
CA LEU A 72 8.24 2.47 -6.77
C LEU A 72 7.31 2.49 -5.55
N SER A 73 7.09 3.65 -4.94
CA SER A 73 6.13 3.74 -3.83
C SER A 73 4.70 3.41 -4.31
N ALA A 74 4.28 3.83 -5.50
CA ALA A 74 2.96 3.49 -6.02
C ALA A 74 2.84 1.98 -6.28
N LEU A 75 3.88 1.37 -6.87
CA LEU A 75 3.93 -0.04 -7.23
C LEU A 75 4.15 -0.97 -6.03
N ALA A 76 4.78 -0.53 -4.94
CA ALA A 76 5.07 -1.39 -3.79
C ALA A 76 4.06 -1.21 -2.65
N ASN A 77 3.32 -0.10 -2.60
CA ASN A 77 2.44 0.19 -1.46
C ASN A 77 1.02 -0.31 -1.75
N HIS A 78 0.75 -1.58 -1.46
CA HIS A 78 -0.55 -2.25 -1.65
C HIS A 78 -1.19 -2.61 -0.31
N PHE A 79 -2.45 -3.05 -0.30
CA PHE A 79 -2.96 -3.82 0.84
C PHE A 79 -2.22 -5.14 0.91
N SER A 80 -2.02 -5.65 2.12
CA SER A 80 -1.30 -6.89 2.32
C SER A 80 -2.07 -8.08 1.76
N LEU A 81 -1.35 -9.10 1.29
CA LEU A 81 -1.96 -10.34 0.82
C LEU A 81 -2.94 -10.96 1.84
N PRO A 82 -2.61 -11.04 3.16
CA PRO A 82 -3.56 -11.51 4.16
C PRO A 82 -4.81 -10.64 4.24
N PHE A 83 -4.68 -9.30 4.23
CA PHE A 83 -5.83 -8.40 4.29
C PHE A 83 -6.80 -8.62 3.11
N ILE A 84 -6.27 -8.77 1.90
CA ILE A 84 -7.11 -9.00 0.72
C ILE A 84 -7.83 -10.35 0.83
N ILE A 85 -7.11 -11.42 1.13
CA ILE A 85 -7.69 -12.77 1.16
C ILE A 85 -8.70 -12.89 2.30
N THR A 86 -8.28 -12.63 3.54
CA THR A 86 -9.11 -12.94 4.72
C THR A 86 -10.23 -11.91 4.88
N TYR A 87 -9.91 -10.63 4.86
CA TYR A 87 -10.89 -9.58 5.14
C TYR A 87 -11.72 -9.27 3.90
N ALA A 88 -11.11 -8.81 2.80
CA ALA A 88 -11.89 -8.30 1.67
C ALA A 88 -12.63 -9.41 0.89
N LEU A 89 -11.96 -10.51 0.56
CA LEU A 89 -12.55 -11.57 -0.26
C LEU A 89 -13.40 -12.54 0.58
N SER A 90 -12.83 -13.13 1.64
CA SER A 90 -13.54 -14.13 2.44
C SER A 90 -14.58 -13.53 3.38
N GLU A 91 -14.22 -12.59 4.26
CA GLU A 91 -15.15 -12.05 5.25
C GLU A 91 -16.19 -11.09 4.64
N GLN A 92 -15.79 -10.15 3.79
CA GLN A 92 -16.71 -9.11 3.27
C GLN A 92 -17.49 -9.54 2.03
N LEU A 93 -16.83 -10.19 1.04
CA LEU A 93 -17.47 -10.59 -0.22
C LEU A 93 -17.98 -12.04 -0.23
N ASN A 94 -17.71 -12.80 0.83
CA ASN A 94 -18.07 -14.21 0.98
C ASN A 94 -17.61 -15.07 -0.22
N ILE A 95 -16.36 -14.83 -0.65
CA ILE A 95 -15.67 -15.58 -1.71
C ILE A 95 -14.77 -16.61 -1.04
N CYS A 96 -15.05 -17.88 -1.27
CA CYS A 96 -14.29 -19.00 -0.71
C CYS A 96 -13.42 -19.73 -1.75
N SER A 97 -13.48 -19.33 -3.02
CA SER A 97 -12.79 -19.99 -4.14
C SER A 97 -12.27 -18.97 -5.17
N HIS A 98 -11.42 -19.43 -6.09
CA HIS A 98 -10.87 -18.62 -7.20
C HIS A 98 -10.16 -17.33 -6.78
N TYR A 99 -9.51 -17.30 -5.61
CA TYR A 99 -8.73 -16.14 -5.14
C TYR A 99 -7.73 -15.64 -6.19
N SER A 100 -7.16 -16.54 -7.01
CA SER A 100 -6.24 -16.20 -8.09
C SER A 100 -6.78 -15.15 -9.06
N ILE A 101 -8.07 -15.19 -9.40
CA ILE A 101 -8.69 -14.22 -10.34
C ILE A 101 -8.59 -12.80 -9.77
N TYR A 102 -8.97 -12.65 -8.50
CA TYR A 102 -8.96 -11.36 -7.81
C TYR A 102 -7.54 -10.85 -7.55
N LEU A 103 -6.64 -11.76 -7.13
CA LEU A 103 -5.24 -11.42 -6.86
C LEU A 103 -4.50 -11.02 -8.14
N VAL A 104 -4.73 -11.71 -9.26
CA VAL A 104 -4.18 -11.33 -10.57
C VAL A 104 -4.74 -9.98 -10.99
N SER A 105 -6.04 -9.74 -10.84
CA SER A 105 -6.64 -8.44 -11.16
C SER A 105 -6.00 -7.28 -10.37
N LEU A 106 -5.69 -7.50 -9.09
CA LEU A 106 -5.10 -6.48 -8.22
C LEU A 106 -3.60 -6.26 -8.47
N TYR A 107 -2.82 -7.32 -8.62
CA TYR A 107 -1.35 -7.24 -8.63
C TYR A 107 -0.72 -7.26 -10.03
N LEU A 108 -1.45 -7.66 -11.07
CA LEU A 108 -0.89 -7.70 -12.43
C LEU A 108 -0.53 -6.30 -12.95
N PRO A 109 -1.36 -5.24 -12.78
CA PRO A 109 -0.97 -3.89 -13.21
C PRO A 109 0.31 -3.39 -12.54
N SER A 110 0.47 -3.62 -11.23
CA SER A 110 1.68 -3.22 -10.50
C SER A 110 2.88 -4.07 -10.87
N ALA A 111 2.70 -5.36 -11.14
CA ALA A 111 3.76 -6.26 -11.58
C ALA A 111 4.32 -5.84 -12.95
N ILE A 112 3.44 -5.50 -13.90
CA ILE A 112 3.82 -4.98 -15.22
C ILE A 112 4.61 -3.66 -15.05
N GLY A 113 4.11 -2.75 -14.22
CA GLY A 113 4.81 -1.50 -13.92
C GLY A 113 6.20 -1.73 -13.31
N MET A 114 6.32 -2.73 -12.42
CA MET A 114 7.58 -3.12 -11.81
C MET A 114 8.57 -3.68 -12.84
N ILE A 115 8.12 -4.59 -13.72
CA ILE A 115 8.94 -5.17 -14.78
C ILE A 115 9.42 -4.09 -15.75
N ALA A 116 8.54 -3.17 -16.16
CA ALA A 116 8.88 -2.04 -17.02
C ALA A 116 9.96 -1.16 -16.38
N MET A 117 9.80 -0.83 -15.10
CA MET A 117 10.77 -0.03 -14.34
C MET A 117 12.14 -0.73 -14.23
N LEU A 118 12.17 -2.05 -13.98
CA LEU A 118 13.42 -2.84 -13.91
C LEU A 118 14.12 -2.98 -15.27
N SER A 119 13.34 -2.98 -16.37
CA SER A 119 13.84 -3.09 -17.74
C SER A 119 14.49 -1.78 -18.20
N ILE A 120 13.87 -0.64 -17.90
CA ILE A 120 14.39 0.69 -18.25
C ILE A 120 15.64 1.03 -17.43
N ASN A 121 15.68 0.63 -16.16
CA ASN A 121 16.77 0.96 -15.25
C ASN A 121 18.00 0.07 -15.50
N LYS A 122 18.71 0.22 -16.63
CA LYS A 122 19.99 -0.49 -16.86
C LYS A 122 20.93 -0.27 -15.67
N ASN A 123 21.53 -1.36 -15.15
CA ASN A 123 22.31 -1.45 -13.90
C ASN A 123 23.15 -0.19 -13.58
N ARG A 124 22.54 0.82 -12.97
CA ARG A 124 23.27 1.90 -12.33
C ARG A 124 23.71 1.36 -10.98
N SER A 125 24.99 1.05 -10.85
CA SER A 125 25.60 1.01 -9.53
C SER A 125 25.62 2.44 -9.01
N LEU A 126 24.78 2.73 -8.02
CA LEU A 126 24.91 3.98 -7.27
C LEU A 126 26.20 3.85 -6.47
N LYS A 127 27.31 4.35 -7.03
CA LYS A 127 28.62 4.40 -6.38
C LYS A 127 28.61 5.43 -5.25
N GLN A 128 27.90 5.16 -4.16
CA GLN A 128 28.17 5.87 -2.91
C GLN A 128 29.28 5.12 -2.17
N LYS A 129 30.42 5.80 -2.02
CA LYS A 129 31.47 5.44 -1.05
C LYS A 129 30.91 5.67 0.36
N ILE A 130 30.02 4.80 0.81
CA ILE A 130 29.70 4.71 2.23
C ILE A 130 30.91 3.99 2.85
N PRO A 131 31.59 4.56 3.86
CA PRO A 131 32.68 3.87 4.53
C PRO A 131 32.13 2.55 5.07
N ALA A 132 32.83 1.44 4.78
CA ALA A 132 32.48 0.12 5.26
C ALA A 132 32.64 0.07 6.78
N GLN A 133 31.64 0.58 7.50
CA GLN A 133 31.46 0.25 8.90
C GLN A 133 30.89 -1.16 8.91
N GLY A 134 31.71 -2.13 9.33
CA GLY A 134 31.25 -3.50 9.54
C GLY A 134 30.00 -3.53 10.43
N PHE A 135 29.23 -4.62 10.35
CA PHE A 135 28.02 -4.83 11.13
C PHE A 135 28.28 -4.58 12.63
N LYS A 136 27.96 -3.37 13.10
CA LYS A 136 28.05 -2.97 14.50
C LYS A 136 26.65 -2.73 15.01
N LEU A 137 26.04 -3.80 15.50
CA LEU A 137 24.74 -3.77 16.13
C LEU A 137 24.93 -3.23 17.55
N ASN A 138 24.60 -1.94 17.74
CA ASN A 138 24.59 -1.29 19.05
C ASN A 138 23.14 -1.21 19.55
N MET A 139 22.91 -1.34 20.86
CA MET A 139 21.58 -1.21 21.46
C MET A 139 20.90 0.10 21.07
N GLN A 140 21.64 1.20 20.91
CA GLN A 140 21.09 2.46 20.41
C GLN A 140 20.44 2.35 19.02
N ILE A 141 20.98 1.50 18.14
CA ILE A 141 20.42 1.27 16.80
C ILE A 141 19.16 0.41 16.90
N VAL A 142 19.16 -0.57 17.82
CA VAL A 142 17.98 -1.38 18.12
C VAL A 142 16.86 -0.50 18.66
N ASP A 143 17.14 0.34 19.66
CA ASP A 143 16.18 1.26 20.26
C ASP A 143 15.62 2.25 19.22
N ALA A 144 16.48 2.81 18.36
CA ALA A 144 16.05 3.65 17.25
C ALA A 144 15.16 2.90 16.25
N GLY A 145 15.47 1.63 15.98
CA GLY A 145 14.68 0.75 15.11
C GLY A 145 13.29 0.46 15.70
N ILE A 146 13.22 0.20 17.01
CA ILE A 146 12.00 0.01 17.79
C ILE A 146 11.12 1.28 17.74
N MET A 147 11.69 2.44 18.06
CA MET A 147 10.95 3.71 18.07
C MET A 147 10.39 4.07 16.69
N LYS A 148 11.19 3.92 15.63
CA LYS A 148 10.72 4.11 14.24
C LYS A 148 9.64 3.10 13.85
N GLY A 149 9.73 1.87 14.36
CA GLY A 149 8.70 0.85 14.21
C GLY A 149 7.37 1.30 14.78
N PHE A 150 7.35 1.74 16.03
CA PHE A 150 6.17 2.29 16.67
C PHE A 150 5.64 3.53 15.97
N GLU A 151 6.50 4.48 15.61
CA GLU A 151 6.08 5.70 14.91
C GLU A 151 5.34 5.38 13.61
N THR A 152 5.85 4.42 12.83
CA THR A 152 5.23 3.99 11.57
C THR A 152 3.83 3.39 11.80
N LEU A 153 3.70 2.54 12.83
CA LEU A 153 2.42 1.87 13.15
C LEU A 153 1.41 2.82 13.80
N ILE A 154 1.86 3.73 14.66
CA ILE A 154 1.00 4.75 15.28
C ILE A 154 0.48 5.70 14.19
N LYS A 155 1.33 6.12 13.24
CA LYS A 155 0.87 6.89 12.07
C LYS A 155 -0.19 6.13 11.29
N LEU A 156 0.01 4.85 11.00
CA LEU A 156 -1.00 4.01 10.35
C LEU A 156 -2.34 4.02 11.08
N CYS A 157 -2.33 3.75 12.39
CA CYS A 157 -3.54 3.77 13.20
C CYS A 157 -4.21 5.14 13.19
N GLY A 158 -3.42 6.21 13.38
CA GLY A 158 -3.90 7.58 13.41
C GLY A 158 -4.58 7.99 12.10
N TYR A 159 -3.99 7.64 10.95
CA TYR A 159 -4.60 7.92 9.65
C TYR A 159 -5.87 7.12 9.40
N ILE A 160 -5.91 5.83 9.76
CA ILE A 160 -7.13 5.02 9.64
C ILE A 160 -8.25 5.64 10.49
N VAL A 161 -8.00 5.94 11.77
CA VAL A 161 -9.00 6.51 12.69
C VAL A 161 -9.48 7.87 12.21
N LEU A 162 -8.56 8.77 11.87
CA LEU A 162 -8.91 10.11 11.37
C LEU A 162 -9.80 10.03 10.13
N PHE A 163 -9.40 9.22 9.15
CA PHE A 163 -10.13 9.11 7.89
C PHE A 163 -11.42 8.29 8.02
N SER A 164 -11.56 7.44 9.06
CA SER A 164 -12.83 6.77 9.40
C SER A 164 -13.90 7.77 9.88
N ILE A 165 -13.49 8.89 10.46
CA ILE A 165 -14.39 9.99 10.82
C ILE A 165 -14.71 10.83 9.57
N VAL A 166 -13.68 11.16 8.80
CA VAL A 166 -13.83 11.94 7.55
C VAL A 166 -14.72 11.23 6.53
N SER A 167 -14.64 9.90 6.43
CA SER A 167 -15.45 9.11 5.50
C SER A 167 -16.96 9.19 5.76
N ARG A 168 -17.39 9.63 6.96
CA ARG A 168 -18.81 9.85 7.31
C ARG A 168 -19.34 11.23 6.96
N ILE A 169 -18.45 12.19 6.63
CA ILE A 169 -18.84 13.56 6.28
C ILE A 169 -19.75 13.59 5.04
N PRO A 170 -19.46 12.87 3.93
CA PRO A 170 -20.34 12.84 2.76
C PRO A 170 -21.76 12.40 3.10
N GLN A 171 -21.93 11.37 3.93
CA GLN A 171 -23.23 10.88 4.38
C GLN A 171 -23.99 11.95 5.17
N THR A 172 -23.29 12.62 6.09
CA THR A 172 -23.88 13.68 6.94
C THR A 172 -24.36 14.86 6.09
N ILE A 173 -23.61 15.23 5.05
CA ILE A 173 -24.00 16.29 4.12
C ILE A 173 -25.21 15.87 3.28
N ALA A 174 -25.20 14.65 2.73
CA ALA A 174 -26.30 14.14 1.92
C ALA A 174 -27.63 14.07 2.69
N GLN A 175 -27.59 13.64 3.96
CA GLN A 175 -28.75 13.62 4.84
C GLN A 175 -29.31 15.01 5.12
N LYS A 176 -28.45 16.01 5.30
CA LYS A 176 -28.90 17.40 5.51
C LYS A 176 -29.44 18.07 4.25
N ALA A 177 -29.11 17.56 3.07
CA ALA A 177 -29.53 18.08 1.79
C ALA A 177 -30.82 17.41 1.24
N ASP A 178 -31.53 16.62 2.05
CA ASP A 178 -32.72 15.84 1.66
C ASP A 178 -32.53 14.98 0.38
N CYS A 179 -31.29 14.56 0.11
CA CYS A 179 -31.01 13.69 -1.03
C CYS A 179 -31.51 12.27 -0.74
N SER A 180 -32.52 11.83 -1.49
CA SER A 180 -33.18 10.52 -1.38
C SER A 180 -32.33 9.31 -1.81
N MET A 181 -31.08 9.52 -2.25
CA MET A 181 -30.14 8.45 -2.62
C MET A 181 -28.76 8.63 -1.97
N PRO A 182 -28.48 7.98 -0.82
CA PRO A 182 -27.19 8.05 -0.12
C PRO A 182 -26.05 7.27 -0.78
N LEU A 183 -26.33 6.49 -1.84
CA LEU A 183 -25.38 5.55 -2.43
C LEU A 183 -24.07 6.21 -2.92
N SER A 184 -24.16 7.39 -3.54
CA SER A 184 -22.98 8.12 -4.00
C SER A 184 -22.15 8.64 -2.83
N ALA A 185 -22.80 9.07 -1.74
CA ALA A 185 -22.12 9.52 -0.52
C ALA A 185 -21.39 8.36 0.17
N ASP A 186 -21.99 7.18 0.18
CA ASP A 186 -21.37 5.95 0.70
C ASP A 186 -20.13 5.55 -0.11
N ILE A 187 -20.22 5.57 -1.44
CA ILE A 187 -19.09 5.28 -2.32
C ILE A 187 -17.98 6.31 -2.13
N ILE A 188 -18.31 7.61 -2.09
CA ILE A 188 -17.32 8.67 -1.84
C ILE A 188 -16.64 8.46 -0.48
N GLY A 189 -17.43 8.17 0.56
CA GLY A 189 -16.92 7.83 1.90
C GLY A 189 -15.95 6.65 1.87
N ALA A 190 -16.27 5.61 1.09
CA ALA A 190 -15.43 4.43 0.95
C ALA A 190 -14.04 4.73 0.34
N PHE A 191 -13.92 5.73 -0.54
CA PHE A 191 -12.63 6.17 -1.08
C PHE A 191 -11.78 6.98 -0.10
N PHE A 192 -12.36 7.58 0.95
CA PHE A 192 -11.58 8.27 1.99
C PHE A 192 -10.81 7.28 2.85
N GLU A 193 -11.44 6.17 3.22
CA GLU A 193 -10.88 5.13 4.07
C GLU A 193 -11.34 3.75 3.57
N THR A 194 -10.48 3.09 2.80
CA THR A 194 -10.81 1.84 2.10
C THR A 194 -11.16 0.70 3.06
N THR A 195 -10.57 0.60 4.25
CA THR A 195 -10.80 -0.54 5.13
C THR A 195 -12.27 -0.62 5.55
N ASN A 196 -12.85 0.46 6.07
CA ASN A 196 -14.27 0.54 6.35
C ASN A 196 -15.10 0.65 5.07
N GLY A 197 -14.56 1.29 4.04
CA GLY A 197 -15.21 1.46 2.74
C GLY A 197 -15.61 0.15 2.07
N ILE A 198 -14.78 -0.89 2.17
CA ILE A 198 -15.12 -2.23 1.66
C ILE A 198 -16.38 -2.76 2.33
N GLY A 199 -16.47 -2.67 3.67
CA GLY A 199 -17.66 -3.12 4.39
C GLY A 199 -18.92 -2.34 4.04
N ILE A 200 -18.80 -1.02 3.82
CA ILE A 200 -19.90 -0.18 3.33
C ILE A 200 -20.37 -0.67 1.96
N VAL A 201 -19.46 -0.82 0.99
CA VAL A 201 -19.77 -1.25 -0.39
C VAL A 201 -20.39 -2.64 -0.44
N CYS A 202 -19.95 -3.58 0.39
CA CYS A 202 -20.53 -4.92 0.48
C CYS A 202 -21.95 -4.92 1.10
N GLY A 203 -22.28 -3.92 1.91
CA GLY A 203 -23.60 -3.75 2.52
C GLY A 203 -24.62 -3.02 1.65
N LEU A 204 -24.20 -2.43 0.51
CA LEU A 204 -25.09 -1.71 -0.39
C LEU A 204 -26.02 -2.68 -1.14
N CYS A 205 -27.25 -2.25 -1.42
CA CYS A 205 -28.21 -2.98 -2.26
C CYS A 205 -27.86 -2.87 -3.76
N ILE A 206 -26.66 -3.33 -4.14
CA ILE A 206 -26.15 -3.32 -5.52
C ILE A 206 -25.88 -4.74 -6.02
N PRO A 207 -25.85 -4.97 -7.35
CA PRO A 207 -25.49 -6.27 -7.90
C PRO A 207 -24.12 -6.75 -7.40
N ARG A 208 -24.00 -8.05 -7.11
CA ARG A 208 -22.75 -8.64 -6.56
C ARG A 208 -21.51 -8.31 -7.40
N THR A 209 -21.63 -8.39 -8.73
CA THR A 209 -20.54 -8.06 -9.65
C THR A 209 -20.07 -6.62 -9.49
N LEU A 210 -21.00 -5.67 -9.29
CA LEU A 210 -20.65 -4.27 -9.07
C LEU A 210 -19.96 -4.07 -7.72
N SER A 211 -20.45 -4.73 -6.66
CA SER A 211 -19.81 -4.70 -5.34
C SER A 211 -18.36 -5.21 -5.38
N ILE A 212 -18.13 -6.32 -6.09
CA ILE A 212 -16.79 -6.89 -6.31
C ILE A 212 -15.89 -5.89 -7.05
N VAL A 213 -16.35 -5.34 -8.18
CA VAL A 213 -15.55 -4.41 -8.99
C VAL A 213 -15.21 -3.14 -8.20
N LEU A 214 -16.15 -2.62 -7.40
CA LEU A 214 -15.91 -1.48 -6.51
C LEU A 214 -14.91 -1.82 -5.41
N CYS A 215 -14.98 -3.01 -4.80
CA CYS A 215 -13.98 -3.46 -3.83
C CYS A 215 -12.59 -3.55 -4.46
N ILE A 216 -12.48 -4.08 -5.69
CA ILE A 216 -11.21 -4.12 -6.44
C ILE A 216 -10.70 -2.71 -6.72
N ALA A 217 -11.57 -1.78 -7.09
CA ALA A 217 -11.22 -0.38 -7.30
C ALA A 217 -10.61 0.23 -6.02
N LEU A 218 -11.29 0.07 -4.89
CA LEU A 218 -10.87 0.57 -3.58
C LEU A 218 -9.54 -0.03 -3.12
N LEU A 219 -9.38 -1.35 -3.23
CA LEU A 219 -8.17 -2.08 -2.86
C LEU A 219 -6.96 -1.67 -3.71
N SER A 220 -7.14 -1.51 -5.02
CA SER A 220 -6.06 -1.12 -5.92
C SER A 220 -5.66 0.36 -5.72
N PHE A 221 -6.65 1.23 -5.51
CA PHE A 221 -6.46 2.67 -5.30
C PHE A 221 -5.81 2.99 -3.95
N GLY A 222 -6.18 2.29 -2.88
CA GLY A 222 -5.59 2.44 -1.54
C GLY A 222 -6.30 3.46 -0.62
N GLY A 223 -7.14 4.34 -1.18
CA GLY A 223 -7.90 5.35 -0.43
C GLY A 223 -7.08 6.59 -0.05
N VAL A 224 -7.78 7.68 0.30
CA VAL A 224 -7.15 8.96 0.64
C VAL A 224 -6.33 8.86 1.92
N SER A 225 -6.76 8.06 2.89
CA SER A 225 -6.04 7.78 4.14
C SER A 225 -4.61 7.30 3.86
N CYS A 226 -4.44 6.28 3.01
CA CYS A 226 -3.15 5.73 2.63
C CYS A 226 -2.31 6.72 1.80
N MET A 227 -2.94 7.56 0.98
CA MET A 227 -2.23 8.60 0.20
C MET A 227 -1.60 9.65 1.10
N VAL A 228 -2.36 10.16 2.07
CA VAL A 228 -1.86 11.14 3.04
C VAL A 228 -0.82 10.51 3.97
N GLN A 229 -1.04 9.26 4.39
CA GLN A 229 -0.06 8.50 5.14
C GLN A 229 1.26 8.34 4.37
N THR A 230 1.19 7.97 3.10
CA THR A 230 2.37 7.84 2.22
C THR A 230 3.11 9.18 2.14
N LYS A 231 2.38 10.28 1.92
CA LYS A 231 2.98 11.62 1.92
C LYS A 231 3.67 11.96 3.23
N SER A 232 3.10 11.57 4.37
CA SER A 232 3.71 11.80 5.70
C SER A 232 5.01 11.03 5.91
N ILE A 233 5.18 9.86 5.28
CA ILE A 233 6.41 9.07 5.37
C ILE A 233 7.54 9.73 4.57
N PHE A 234 7.21 10.35 3.45
CA PHE A 234 8.15 11.06 2.59
C PHE A 234 8.30 12.56 2.93
N ARG A 235 7.95 12.96 4.16
CA ARG A 235 8.05 14.35 4.61
C ARG A 235 9.46 14.91 4.36
N ASP A 236 9.53 16.13 3.84
CA ASP A 236 10.79 16.86 3.56
C ASP A 236 11.70 16.21 2.50
N THR A 237 11.17 15.27 1.70
CA THR A 237 11.97 14.56 0.70
C THR A 237 11.66 14.95 -0.77
N GLY A 238 10.82 15.96 -0.99
CA GLY A 238 10.40 16.42 -2.33
C GLY A 238 9.40 15.50 -3.04
N PHE A 239 8.75 14.59 -2.31
CA PHE A 239 7.80 13.62 -2.88
C PHE A 239 6.56 14.30 -3.48
N ARG A 240 6.35 14.06 -4.77
CA ARG A 240 5.21 14.61 -5.52
C ARG A 240 4.01 13.69 -5.44
N LEU A 241 3.11 13.98 -4.48
CA LEU A 241 1.91 13.18 -4.24
C LEU A 241 1.04 13.02 -5.50
N TYR A 242 0.94 14.04 -6.37
CA TYR A 242 0.10 13.96 -7.57
C TYR A 242 0.53 12.83 -8.52
N ARG A 243 1.84 12.56 -8.66
CA ARG A 243 2.35 11.46 -9.52
C ARG A 243 1.97 10.10 -8.96
N TYR A 244 2.07 9.96 -7.63
CA TYR A 244 1.66 8.76 -6.92
C TYR A 244 0.17 8.49 -7.10
N ILE A 245 -0.68 9.51 -6.91
CA ILE A 245 -2.13 9.40 -7.09
C ILE A 245 -2.49 9.01 -8.52
N LEU A 246 -1.87 9.65 -9.52
CA LEU A 246 -2.13 9.34 -10.93
C LEU A 246 -1.80 7.88 -11.27
N LEU A 247 -0.68 7.36 -10.77
CA LEU A 247 -0.31 5.95 -10.95
C LEU A 247 -1.29 5.00 -10.24
N LYS A 248 -1.71 5.34 -9.01
CA LYS A 248 -2.71 4.55 -8.27
C LYS A 248 -4.07 4.53 -8.97
N ALA A 249 -4.51 5.67 -9.50
CA ALA A 249 -5.73 5.76 -10.29
C ALA A 249 -5.64 4.91 -11.57
N ALA A 250 -4.53 5.01 -12.30
CA ALA A 250 -4.30 4.19 -13.49
C ALA A 250 -4.32 2.69 -13.14
N MET A 251 -3.59 2.26 -12.11
CA MET A 251 -3.60 0.86 -11.67
C MET A 251 -4.99 0.39 -11.23
N SER A 252 -5.77 1.25 -10.55
CA SER A 252 -7.14 0.92 -10.15
C SER A 252 -8.05 0.70 -11.35
N ILE A 253 -7.99 1.58 -12.36
CA ILE A 253 -8.75 1.42 -13.61
C ILE A 253 -8.34 0.12 -14.33
N LEU A 254 -7.05 -0.14 -14.47
CA LEU A 254 -6.55 -1.38 -15.08
C LEU A 254 -6.99 -2.62 -14.29
N SER A 255 -6.97 -2.58 -12.95
CA SER A 255 -7.43 -3.68 -12.10
C SER A 255 -8.92 -3.96 -12.29
N CYS A 256 -9.77 -2.93 -12.38
CA CYS A 256 -11.19 -3.10 -12.64
C CYS A 256 -11.45 -3.69 -14.03
N LEU A 257 -10.76 -3.19 -15.06
CA LEU A 257 -10.88 -3.72 -16.43
C LEU A 257 -10.46 -5.20 -16.50
N LEU A 258 -9.32 -5.55 -15.91
CA LEU A 258 -8.86 -6.94 -15.83
C LEU A 258 -9.84 -7.82 -15.09
N CYS A 259 -10.41 -7.33 -13.99
CA CYS A 259 -11.40 -8.06 -13.22
C CYS A 259 -12.64 -8.38 -14.06
N ILE A 260 -13.20 -7.38 -14.76
CA ILE A 260 -14.36 -7.57 -15.65
C ILE A 260 -14.04 -8.55 -16.77
N ILE A 261 -12.87 -8.42 -17.42
CA ILE A 261 -12.45 -9.32 -18.51
C ILE A 261 -12.33 -10.76 -18.00
N LEU A 262 -11.69 -10.97 -16.86
CA LEU A 262 -11.52 -12.30 -16.28
C LEU A 262 -12.87 -12.90 -15.85
N PHE A 263 -13.79 -12.08 -15.33
CA PHE A 263 -15.16 -12.51 -15.07
C PHE A 263 -15.85 -13.00 -16.34
N CYS A 264 -15.79 -12.24 -17.44
CA CYS A 264 -16.43 -12.65 -18.70
C CYS A 264 -15.82 -13.90 -19.34
N ILE A 265 -14.56 -14.22 -19.06
CA ILE A 265 -13.87 -15.38 -19.66
C ILE A 265 -14.03 -16.64 -18.81
N LEU A 266 -14.00 -16.51 -17.48
CA LEU A 266 -13.88 -17.64 -16.55
C LEU A 266 -15.18 -18.01 -15.84
N ILE A 267 -16.20 -17.15 -15.90
CA ILE A 267 -17.52 -17.32 -15.25
C ILE A 267 -18.62 -17.11 -16.28
#